data_AF-A0A6S7LRL5-F1
#
_entry.id   AF-A0A6S7LRL5-F1
#
_cell.length_a   1.000
_cell.length_b   1.000
_cell.length_c   1.000
_cell.angle_alpha   90.00
_cell.angle_beta   90.00
_cell.angle_gamma   90.00
#
_symmetry.space_group_name_H-M   'P 1'
#
loop_
_entity.id
_entity.type
_entity.pdbx_description
1 polymer ?
#
loop_
_entity_poly.entity_id
_entity_poly.type
_entity_poly.pdbx_seq_one_letter_code
_entity_poly.pdbx_strand_id
1 'polypeptide(L)'
;LEKASKINSVDIGNNGSAFVEVLVGRSSSSEYQVLLVASSFMSPAESKSGTNNNRVRMFGLEKLSKVIADQKWDRVKLSCTQPYTKTSCYGLSFVNFHTPESTVKNGTPEK
;
A
#
# COMPACT_ATOMS: atom_id res chain seq x y z
N LEU A 1 4.92 -1.24 -11.49
CA LEU A 1 4.17 -0.11 -12.07
C LEU A 1 4.66 0.10 -13.48
N GLU A 2 3.78 0.45 -14.43
CA GLU A 2 4.16 0.69 -15.83
C GLU A 2 5.17 1.84 -15.98
N LYS A 3 5.11 2.81 -15.05
CA LYS A 3 6.03 3.95 -14.97
C LYS A 3 6.40 4.25 -13.52
N ALA A 4 7.64 4.65 -13.30
CA ALA A 4 8.10 5.16 -12.02
C ALA A 4 7.30 6.41 -11.60
N SER A 5 6.55 6.31 -10.50
CA SER A 5 5.56 7.32 -10.09
C SER A 5 5.64 7.60 -8.59
N LYS A 6 5.21 8.79 -8.18
CA LYS A 6 4.97 9.10 -6.76
C LYS A 6 3.67 8.43 -6.32
N ILE A 7 3.58 8.06 -5.04
CA ILE A 7 2.39 7.43 -4.47
C ILE A 7 1.82 8.38 -3.41
N ASN A 8 0.62 8.90 -3.65
CA ASN A 8 -0.05 9.83 -2.75
C ASN A 8 -0.91 9.11 -1.71
N SER A 9 -1.62 8.07 -2.13
CA SER A 9 -2.43 7.27 -1.22
C SER A 9 -2.47 5.82 -1.66
N VAL A 10 -2.80 4.96 -0.69
CA VAL A 10 -2.94 3.52 -0.89
C VAL A 10 -4.26 3.08 -0.27
N ASP A 11 -5.09 2.41 -1.03
CA ASP A 11 -6.30 1.75 -0.52
C ASP A 11 -6.09 0.25 -0.52
N ILE A 12 -6.40 -0.39 0.60
CA ILE A 12 -6.16 -1.82 0.79
C ILE A 12 -7.46 -2.47 1.24
N GLY A 13 -7.95 -3.42 0.43
CA GLY A 13 -8.99 -4.36 0.82
C GLY A 13 -8.36 -5.62 1.37
N ASN A 14 -8.55 -5.89 2.65
CA ASN A 14 -8.03 -7.10 3.28
C ASN A 14 -8.79 -8.35 2.83
N ASN A 15 -8.14 -9.51 2.94
CA ASN A 15 -8.80 -10.81 2.90
C ASN A 15 -8.13 -11.73 3.94
N GLY A 16 -8.37 -11.45 5.22
CA GLY A 16 -7.92 -12.31 6.31
C GLY A 16 -6.48 -12.09 6.79
N SER A 17 -5.77 -11.05 6.34
CA SER A 17 -4.45 -10.69 6.87
C SER A 17 -4.59 -9.90 8.18
N ALA A 18 -3.77 -10.19 9.19
CA ALA A 18 -3.76 -9.41 10.43
C ALA A 18 -3.02 -8.09 10.26
N PHE A 19 -1.88 -8.13 9.55
CA PHE A 19 -1.05 -6.97 9.24
C PHE A 19 -0.75 -6.93 7.75
N VAL A 20 -0.69 -5.71 7.22
CA VAL A 20 -0.23 -5.45 5.86
C VAL A 20 0.79 -4.32 5.89
N GLU A 21 1.95 -4.56 5.30
CA GLU A 21 3.02 -3.58 5.10
C GLU A 21 3.22 -3.35 3.60
N VAL A 22 3.50 -2.10 3.22
CA VAL A 22 3.77 -1.71 1.83
C VAL A 22 5.20 -1.18 1.75
N LEU A 23 6.00 -1.82 0.90
CA LEU A 23 7.35 -1.38 0.59
C LEU A 23 7.45 -1.00 -0.88
N VAL A 24 8.32 -0.06 -1.18
CA VAL A 24 8.60 0.42 -2.53
C VAL A 24 10.06 0.24 -2.88
N GLY A 25 10.32 0.00 -4.16
CA GLY A 25 11.67 -0.22 -4.68
C GLY A 25 11.81 0.35 -6.09
N ARG A 26 13.04 0.32 -6.59
CA ARG A 26 13.37 0.67 -7.97
C ARG A 26 13.75 -0.60 -8.73
N SER A 27 13.40 -0.70 -10.00
CA SER A 27 13.72 -1.87 -10.82
C SER A 27 15.23 -2.09 -10.98
N SER A 28 15.98 -0.99 -10.92
CA SER A 28 17.44 -0.94 -10.94
C SER A 28 18.11 -1.34 -9.61
N SER A 29 17.35 -1.60 -8.54
CA SER A 29 17.88 -2.00 -7.23
C SER A 29 17.10 -3.18 -6.66
N SER A 30 17.77 -3.93 -5.78
CA SER A 30 17.14 -5.00 -4.99
C SER A 30 16.61 -4.50 -3.65
N GLU A 31 16.89 -3.24 -3.29
CA GLU A 31 16.49 -2.67 -2.02
C GLU A 31 15.04 -2.17 -2.04
N TYR A 32 14.34 -2.44 -0.93
CA TYR A 32 12.98 -1.97 -0.68
C TYR A 32 12.97 -1.06 0.54
N GLN A 33 12.17 0.00 0.47
CA GLN A 33 11.99 0.98 1.54
C GLN A 33 10.53 0.97 1.99
N VAL A 34 10.30 1.14 3.29
CA VAL A 34 8.95 1.09 3.86
C VAL A 34 8.18 2.37 3.50
N LEU A 35 7.12 2.23 2.71
CA LEU A 35 6.19 3.31 2.39
C LEU A 35 5.07 3.40 3.42
N LEU A 36 4.46 2.26 3.74
CA LEU A 36 3.44 2.12 4.79
C LEU A 36 3.94 1.06 5.77
N VAL A 37 4.15 1.46 7.02
CA VAL A 37 4.49 0.54 8.12
C VAL A 37 3.41 -0.50 8.32
N ALA A 38 3.78 -1.66 8.87
CA ALA A 38 2.88 -2.76 9.18
C ALA A 38 1.61 -2.26 9.90
N SER A 39 0.50 -2.27 9.17
CA SER A 39 -0.78 -1.70 9.57
C SER A 39 -1.75 -2.81 9.92
N SER A 40 -2.40 -2.73 11.08
CA SER A 40 -3.34 -3.77 11.54
C SER A 40 -4.68 -3.71 10.79
N PHE A 41 -5.10 -4.84 10.23
CA PHE A 41 -6.42 -5.03 9.62
C PHE A 41 -7.32 -5.94 10.45
N MET A 42 -6.73 -6.81 11.27
CA MET A 42 -7.46 -7.68 12.20
C MET A 42 -6.76 -7.67 13.56
N SER A 43 -7.56 -7.69 14.62
CA SER A 43 -7.09 -8.00 15.97
C SER A 43 -6.83 -9.51 16.13
N PRO A 44 -6.09 -9.94 17.17
CA PRO A 44 -5.88 -11.35 17.44
C PRO A 44 -7.19 -12.14 17.64
N ALA A 45 -8.21 -11.52 18.23
CA ALA A 45 -9.52 -12.13 18.43
C ALA A 45 -10.21 -12.36 17.09
N GLU A 46 -10.29 -11.32 16.25
CA GLU A 46 -10.88 -11.39 14.91
C GLU A 46 -10.17 -12.42 14.02
N SER A 47 -8.83 -12.49 14.09
CA SER A 47 -8.05 -13.48 13.33
C SER A 47 -8.37 -14.91 13.73
N LYS A 48 -8.55 -15.17 15.03
CA LYS A 48 -8.86 -16.52 15.53
C LYS A 48 -10.31 -16.92 15.25
N SER A 49 -11.25 -15.98 15.31
CA SER A 49 -12.66 -16.21 15.00
C SER A 49 -12.97 -16.17 13.50
N GLY A 50 -12.05 -15.66 12.66
CA GLY A 50 -12.26 -15.53 11.22
C GLY A 50 -13.31 -14.48 10.84
N THR A 51 -13.52 -13.47 11.68
CA THR A 51 -14.51 -12.40 11.49
C THR A 51 -13.85 -11.12 10.98
N ASN A 52 -14.57 -10.29 10.23
CA ASN A 52 -14.08 -9.01 9.70
C ASN A 52 -12.87 -9.12 8.74
N ASN A 53 -12.78 -10.23 8.00
CA ASN A 53 -11.66 -10.52 7.09
C ASN A 53 -11.51 -9.50 5.95
N ASN A 54 -12.61 -8.85 5.54
CA ASN A 54 -12.69 -8.02 4.34
C ASN A 54 -12.59 -6.51 4.62
N ARG A 55 -11.94 -6.13 5.74
CA ARG A 55 -11.81 -4.72 6.14
C ARG A 55 -11.05 -3.93 5.06
N VAL A 56 -11.65 -2.83 4.62
CA VAL A 56 -11.00 -1.85 3.74
C VAL A 56 -10.41 -0.73 4.59
N ARG A 57 -9.18 -0.32 4.28
CA ARG A 57 -8.53 0.85 4.88
C ARG A 57 -7.91 1.71 3.79
N MET A 58 -8.07 3.02 3.93
CA MET A 58 -7.48 4.04 3.06
C MET A 58 -6.35 4.73 3.81
N PHE A 59 -5.20 4.87 3.17
CA PHE A 59 -4.01 5.50 3.73
C PHE A 59 -3.64 6.70 2.87
N GLY A 60 -3.98 7.90 3.37
CA GLY A 60 -3.55 9.17 2.78
C GLY A 60 -2.07 9.46 3.04
N LEU A 61 -1.56 10.53 2.44
CA LEU A 61 -0.17 10.99 2.59
C LEU A 61 0.27 11.12 4.06
N GLU A 62 -0.65 11.47 4.97
CA GLU A 62 -0.35 11.58 6.40
C GLU A 62 -0.04 10.25 7.08
N LYS A 63 -0.41 9.12 6.47
CA LYS A 63 -0.12 7.77 6.98
C LYS A 63 1.07 7.11 6.28
N LEU A 64 1.56 7.71 5.19
CA LEU A 64 2.72 7.23 4.46
C LEU A 64 4.00 7.91 4.95
N SER A 65 5.14 7.26 4.74
CA SER A 65 6.43 7.89 4.96
C SER A 65 6.64 9.01 3.94
N LYS A 66 6.57 10.27 4.38
CA LYS A 66 6.68 11.46 3.50
C LYS A 66 7.94 11.45 2.64
N VAL A 67 9.08 11.11 3.23
CA VAL A 67 10.40 11.05 2.54
C VAL A 67 10.39 10.02 1.41
N ILE A 68 9.67 8.92 1.60
CA ILE A 68 9.56 7.85 0.62
C ILE A 68 8.48 8.17 -0.41
N ALA A 69 7.31 8.65 0.01
CA ALA A 69 6.19 9.02 -0.86
C ALA A 69 6.54 10.14 -1.86
N ASP A 70 7.45 11.06 -1.49
CA ASP A 70 7.88 12.15 -2.37
C ASP A 70 8.83 11.70 -3.51
N GLN A 71 9.34 10.47 -3.45
CA GLN A 71 10.18 9.88 -4.50
C GLN A 71 9.34 9.07 -5.51
N LYS A 72 9.94 8.79 -6.68
CA LYS A 72 9.34 7.93 -7.71
C LYS A 72 9.81 6.49 -7.55
N TRP A 73 8.85 5.57 -7.65
CA TRP A 73 9.05 4.13 -7.51
C TRP A 73 8.36 3.38 -8.64
N ASP A 74 8.92 2.26 -9.07
CA ASP A 74 8.37 1.40 -10.13
C ASP A 74 8.10 -0.04 -9.64
N ARG A 75 8.62 -0.43 -8.48
CA ARG A 75 8.35 -1.69 -7.79
C ARG A 75 7.62 -1.44 -6.48
N VAL A 76 6.68 -2.34 -6.20
CA VAL A 76 5.97 -2.39 -4.92
C VAL A 76 5.98 -3.82 -4.40
N LYS A 77 6.21 -3.97 -3.11
CA LYS A 77 6.13 -5.25 -2.39
C LYS A 77 5.09 -5.11 -1.29
N LEU A 78 4.20 -6.09 -1.23
CA LEU A 78 3.17 -6.19 -0.20
C LEU A 78 3.54 -7.35 0.72
N SER A 79 3.69 -7.05 2.01
CA SER A 79 3.92 -8.06 3.03
C SER A 79 2.64 -8.25 3.83
N CYS A 80 1.97 -9.38 3.61
CA CYS A 80 0.77 -9.77 4.36
C CYS A 80 1.20 -10.73 5.46
N THR A 81 0.68 -10.56 6.68
CA THR A 81 1.04 -11.43 7.80
C THR A 81 -0.19 -11.79 8.62
N GLN A 82 -0.35 -13.08 8.92
CA GLN A 82 -1.38 -13.60 9.80
C GLN A 82 -0.72 -14.55 10.83
N PRO A 83 -0.24 -14.02 11.98
CA PRO A 83 0.47 -14.82 12.97
C PRO A 83 -0.46 -15.59 13.90
N TYR A 84 -1.75 -15.25 13.94
CA TYR A 84 -2.69 -15.77 14.93
C TYR A 84 -3.43 -17.04 14.48
N THR A 85 -3.34 -17.37 13.19
CA THR A 85 -4.05 -18.50 12.58
C THR A 85 -3.13 -19.16 11.54
N LYS A 86 -2.87 -20.47 11.70
CA LYS A 86 -1.95 -21.24 10.82
C LYS A 86 -2.66 -21.97 9.67
N THR A 87 -3.98 -22.13 9.75
CA THR A 87 -4.76 -23.02 8.88
C THR A 87 -5.60 -22.30 7.84
N SER A 88 -5.84 -20.99 8.02
CA SER A 88 -6.67 -20.19 7.11
C SER A 88 -5.81 -19.53 6.04
N CYS A 89 -6.24 -19.61 4.78
CA CYS A 89 -5.68 -18.79 3.71
C CYS A 89 -5.93 -17.31 4.02
N TYR A 90 -4.96 -16.47 3.70
CA TYR A 90 -5.05 -15.03 3.89
C TYR A 90 -4.35 -14.29 2.75
N GLY A 91 -4.69 -13.02 2.59
CA GLY A 91 -4.08 -12.12 1.63
C GLY A 91 -4.84 -10.82 1.55
N LEU A 92 -5.00 -10.31 0.33
CA LEU A 92 -5.73 -9.08 0.03
C LEU A 92 -6.79 -9.36 -1.02
N SER A 93 -7.92 -8.69 -0.91
CA SER A 93 -8.93 -8.64 -1.98
C SER A 93 -8.49 -7.67 -3.08
N PHE A 94 -7.99 -6.50 -2.71
CA PHE A 94 -7.47 -5.52 -3.66
C PHE A 94 -6.43 -4.59 -3.02
N VAL A 95 -5.66 -3.94 -3.87
CA VAL A 95 -4.75 -2.84 -3.50
C VAL A 95 -4.75 -1.82 -4.63
N ASN A 96 -5.04 -0.56 -4.30
CA ASN A 96 -5.04 0.54 -5.25
C ASN A 96 -4.00 1.58 -4.83
N PHE A 97 -3.15 1.97 -5.78
CA PHE A 97 -2.16 3.03 -5.60
C PHE A 97 -2.63 4.26 -6.36
N HIS A 98 -2.75 5.38 -5.67
CA HIS A 98 -3.12 6.64 -6.28
C HIS A 98 -1.86 7.47 -6.51
N THR A 99 -1.61 7.79 -7.76
CA THR A 99 -0.48 8.63 -8.17
C THR A 99 -1.00 10.03 -8.51
N PRO A 100 -0.26 11.11 -8.20
CA PRO A 100 -0.67 12.44 -8.63
C PRO A 100 -0.74 12.48 -10.16
N GLU A 101 -1.87 12.97 -10.68
CA GLU A 101 -2.02 13.21 -12.11
C GLU A 101 -0.88 14.12 -12.56
N SER A 102 -0.18 13.72 -13.62
CA SER A 102 0.83 14.59 -14.21
C SER A 102 0.09 15.81 -14.73
N THR A 103 0.20 16.95 -14.04
CA THR A 103 -0.29 18.23 -14.54
C THR A 103 0.43 18.51 -15.85
N VAL A 104 -0.17 18.11 -16.97
CA VAL A 104 0.14 18.70 -18.27
C VAL A 104 -0.32 20.14 -18.12
N LYS A 105 0.62 21.03 -17.79
CA LYS A 105 0.40 22.47 -17.95
C LYS A 105 0.25 22.67 -19.46
N ASN A 106 -0.98 22.58 -19.96
CA ASN A 106 -1.31 23.12 -21.27
C ASN A 106 -0.93 24.59 -21.20
N GLY A 107 0.11 24.96 -21.97
CA GLY A 107 0.62 26.32 -22.00
C GLY A 107 -0.52 27.28 -22.33
N THR A 108 -0.82 28.17 -21.40
CA THR A 108 -1.58 29.37 -21.68
C THR A 108 -0.74 30.20 -22.65
N PRO A 109 -1.21 30.53 -23.86
CA PRO A 109 -0.52 31.51 -24.68
C PRO A 109 -0.61 32.86 -23.97
N GLU A 110 0.56 33.42 -23.70
CA GLU A 110 0.75 34.78 -23.22
C GLU A 110 0.05 35.75 -24.18
N LYS A 111 -0.72 36.68 -23.63
CA LYS A 111 -1.44 37.71 -24.38
C LYS A 111 -0.84 39.07 -24.08
#